data_AF-D5UWR9-F1
#
_entry.id   AF-D5UWR9-F1
#
_cell.length_a   1.000
_cell.length_b   1.000
_cell.length_c   1.000
_cell.angle_alpha   90.00
_cell.angle_beta   90.00
_cell.angle_gamma   90.00
#
_symmetry.space_group_name_H-M   'P 1'
#
loop_
_entity.id
_entity.type
_entity.pdbx_description
1 polymer ?
#
loop_
_entity_poly.entity_id
_entity_poly.type
_entity_poly.pdbx_seq_one_letter_code
_entity_poly.pdbx_strand_id
1 'polypeptide(L)'
;MADGELAQIIDAAHEAIKGRPSMVLDGNPHEELARALERHATRLDEAAKGLEEVGQVNHLGPTREGEAATYNIRLGAVEHERSLHRTYLAQAVEARSLASSIRETGRRILRTEGFSQADISRVIGN
;
A
#
# COMPACT_ATOMS: atom_id res chain seq x y z
N MET A 1 25.50 -42.99 -6.69
CA MET A 1 25.12 -42.14 -7.85
C MET A 1 23.87 -41.28 -7.58
N ALA A 2 23.19 -41.38 -6.43
CA ALA A 2 21.98 -40.59 -6.13
C ALA A 2 22.27 -39.16 -5.61
N ASP A 3 23.42 -38.92 -4.97
CA ASP A 3 23.73 -37.62 -4.36
C ASP A 3 24.06 -36.51 -5.38
N GLY A 4 24.58 -36.90 -6.56
CA GLY A 4 24.90 -35.94 -7.63
C GLY A 4 23.68 -35.40 -8.37
N GLU A 5 22.62 -36.21 -8.49
CA GLU A 5 21.35 -35.80 -9.10
C GLU A 5 20.57 -34.84 -8.18
N LEU A 6 20.60 -35.08 -6.87
CA LEU A 6 19.98 -34.21 -5.87
C LEU A 6 20.61 -32.81 -5.84
N ALA A 7 21.94 -32.73 -5.91
CA ALA A 7 22.66 -31.46 -6.01
C ALA A 7 22.27 -30.67 -7.27
N GLN A 8 22.16 -31.36 -8.41
CA GLN A 8 21.77 -30.73 -9.68
C GLN A 8 20.33 -30.21 -9.66
N ILE A 9 19.41 -30.92 -8.98
CA ILE A 9 18.02 -30.47 -8.82
C ILE A 9 17.95 -29.23 -7.92
N ILE A 10 18.73 -29.18 -6.85
CA ILE A 10 18.79 -28.03 -5.94
C ILE A 10 19.38 -26.80 -6.64
N ASP A 11 20.45 -26.97 -7.41
CA ASP A 11 21.09 -25.88 -8.17
C ASP A 11 20.18 -25.35 -9.28
N ALA A 12 19.50 -26.24 -10.01
CA ALA A 12 18.51 -25.86 -11.01
C ALA A 12 17.32 -25.10 -10.40
N ALA A 13 16.88 -25.49 -9.19
CA ALA A 13 15.84 -24.78 -8.47
C ALA A 13 16.30 -23.39 -8.02
N HIS A 14 17.54 -23.23 -7.55
CA HIS A 14 18.09 -21.93 -7.16
C HIS A 14 18.20 -20.96 -8.35
N GLU A 15 18.70 -21.41 -9.49
CA GLU A 15 18.78 -20.57 -10.70
C GLU A 15 17.40 -20.21 -11.25
N ALA A 16 16.43 -21.14 -11.20
CA ALA A 16 15.04 -20.85 -11.58
C ALA A 16 14.36 -19.83 -10.66
N ILE A 17 14.74 -19.75 -9.38
CA ILE A 17 14.22 -18.80 -8.40
C ILE A 17 14.86 -17.41 -8.59
N LYS A 18 16.17 -17.37 -8.87
CA LYS A 18 16.97 -16.13 -9.01
C LYS A 18 16.50 -15.22 -10.14
N GLY A 19 15.96 -15.79 -11.22
CA GLY A 19 15.42 -15.06 -12.37
C GLY A 19 13.97 -14.59 -12.24
N ARG A 20 13.24 -15.02 -11.21
CA ARG A 20 11.87 -14.53 -10.96
C ARG A 20 11.96 -13.14 -10.33
N PRO A 21 11.06 -12.19 -10.66
CA PRO A 21 10.94 -10.96 -9.91
C PRO A 21 10.54 -11.32 -8.48
N SER A 22 11.54 -11.47 -7.63
CA SER A 22 11.32 -11.73 -6.22
C SER A 22 10.82 -10.42 -5.62
N MET A 23 9.66 -10.45 -4.97
CA MET A 23 9.27 -9.42 -4.01
C MET A 23 10.14 -9.47 -2.73
N VAL A 24 11.20 -10.28 -2.73
CA VAL A 24 12.10 -10.59 -1.63
C VAL A 24 13.47 -10.00 -1.95
N LEU A 25 13.53 -8.67 -2.14
CA LEU A 25 14.78 -7.92 -2.07
C LEU A 25 14.99 -7.54 -0.60
N ASP A 26 15.78 -8.34 0.11
CA ASP A 26 16.44 -8.06 1.40
C ASP A 26 15.62 -7.51 2.58
N GLY A 27 14.28 -7.60 2.54
CA GLY A 27 13.40 -7.08 3.58
C GLY A 27 12.19 -7.96 3.88
N ASN A 28 11.61 -7.79 5.08
CA ASN A 28 10.34 -8.43 5.44
C ASN A 28 9.27 -8.03 4.39
N PRO A 29 8.70 -8.98 3.63
CA PRO A 29 7.77 -8.66 2.53
C PRO A 29 6.51 -7.92 3.01
N HIS A 30 6.11 -8.15 4.27
CA HIS A 30 5.02 -7.39 4.89
C HIS A 30 5.39 -5.92 5.10
N GLU A 31 6.64 -5.63 5.45
CA GLU A 31 7.10 -4.25 5.64
C GLU A 31 7.17 -3.50 4.30
N GLU A 32 7.66 -4.14 3.24
CA GLU A 32 7.70 -3.51 1.91
C GLU A 32 6.29 -3.27 1.33
N LEU A 33 5.36 -4.22 1.54
CA LEU A 33 3.97 -4.02 1.16
C LEU A 33 3.31 -2.89 1.96
N ALA A 34 3.56 -2.82 3.28
CA ALA A 34 3.06 -1.74 4.12
C ALA A 34 3.61 -0.37 3.67
N ARG A 35 4.91 -0.28 3.34
CA ARG A 35 5.52 0.93 2.79
C ARG A 35 4.95 1.32 1.44
N ALA A 36 4.63 0.35 0.58
CA ALA A 36 3.99 0.63 -0.70
C ALA A 36 2.60 1.26 -0.51
N LEU A 37 1.82 0.78 0.46
CA LEU A 37 0.53 1.35 0.84
C LEU A 37 0.68 2.76 1.43
N GLU A 38 1.70 3.01 2.25
CA GLU A 38 1.99 4.35 2.77
C GLU A 38 2.37 5.33 1.66
N ARG A 39 3.22 4.92 0.71
CA ARG A 39 3.52 5.72 -0.48
C ARG A 39 2.27 6.00 -1.31
N HIS A 40 1.36 5.02 -1.40
CA HIS A 40 0.09 5.23 -2.07
C HIS A 40 -0.81 6.23 -1.33
N ALA A 41 -0.92 6.12 -0.01
CA ALA A 41 -1.66 7.07 0.82
C ALA A 41 -1.12 8.50 0.68
N THR A 42 0.21 8.68 0.66
CA THR A 42 0.83 10.00 0.44
C THR A 42 0.45 10.58 -0.92
N ARG A 43 0.47 9.76 -1.98
CA ARG A 43 0.03 10.21 -3.33
C ARG A 43 -1.46 10.59 -3.36
N LEU A 44 -2.31 9.90 -2.62
CA LEU A 44 -3.73 10.24 -2.51
C LEU A 44 -3.95 11.56 -1.75
N ASP A 45 -3.19 11.81 -0.69
CA ASP A 45 -3.23 13.10 0.04
C ASP A 45 -2.77 14.26 -0.85
N GLU A 46 -1.71 14.06 -1.64
CA GLU A 46 -1.23 15.06 -2.61
C GLU A 46 -2.27 15.32 -3.70
N ALA A 47 -2.91 14.28 -4.24
CA ALA A 47 -4.00 14.41 -5.20
C ALA A 47 -5.21 15.14 -4.61
N ALA A 48 -5.55 14.87 -3.35
CA ALA A 48 -6.64 15.54 -2.65
C ALA A 48 -6.37 17.05 -2.50
N LYS A 49 -5.13 17.44 -2.16
CA LYS A 49 -4.72 18.85 -2.09
C LYS A 49 -4.87 19.56 -3.44
N GLY A 50 -4.44 18.91 -4.53
CA GLY A 50 -4.57 19.47 -5.87
C GLY A 50 -6.03 19.73 -6.31
N LEU A 51 -6.98 18.91 -5.85
CA LEU A 51 -8.40 19.10 -6.13
C LEU A 51 -9.02 20.29 -5.39
N GLU A 52 -8.55 20.63 -4.18
CA GLU A 52 -9.08 21.74 -3.40
C GLU A 52 -8.83 23.10 -4.11
N GLU A 53 -7.68 23.24 -4.75
CA GLU A 53 -7.27 24.46 -5.45
C GLU A 53 -8.12 24.75 -6.70
N VAL A 54 -8.43 23.72 -7.50
CA VAL A 54 -9.20 23.88 -8.75
C VAL A 54 -10.64 24.33 -8.46
N GLY A 55 -11.28 23.76 -7.45
CA GLY A 55 -12.67 24.10 -7.11
C GLY A 55 -12.86 25.46 -6.48
N GLN A 56 -11.91 25.91 -5.65
CA GLN A 56 -11.94 27.25 -5.08
C GLN A 56 -11.62 28.33 -6.12
N VAL A 57 -10.64 28.09 -6.99
CA VAL A 57 -10.25 29.06 -8.03
C VAL A 57 -11.36 29.30 -9.05
N ASN A 58 -12.17 28.27 -9.36
CA ASN A 58 -13.25 28.38 -10.35
C ASN A 58 -14.59 28.85 -9.78
N HIS A 59 -14.72 29.00 -8.46
CA HIS A 59 -15.96 29.45 -7.83
C HIS A 59 -15.91 30.96 -7.51
N LEU A 60 -16.67 31.76 -8.26
CA LEU A 60 -16.78 33.22 -8.07
C LEU A 60 -17.55 33.65 -6.80
N GLY A 61 -17.92 32.70 -5.94
CA GLY A 61 -18.55 32.96 -4.65
C GLY A 61 -20.04 33.35 -4.71
N PRO A 62 -20.66 33.65 -3.56
CA PRO A 62 -22.09 33.90 -3.42
C PRO A 62 -22.47 35.35 -3.78
N THR A 63 -22.21 35.76 -5.02
CA THR A 63 -22.71 37.02 -5.58
C THR A 63 -23.91 36.74 -6.48
N ARG A 64 -24.86 37.68 -6.62
CA ARG A 64 -26.07 37.48 -7.45
C ARG A 64 -25.73 37.18 -8.93
N GLU A 65 -24.68 37.81 -9.43
CA GLU A 65 -24.16 37.61 -10.79
C GLU A 65 -23.30 36.34 -10.89
N GLY A 66 -22.52 36.04 -9.85
CA GLY A 66 -21.73 34.81 -9.74
C GLY A 66 -22.57 33.54 -9.60
N GLU A 67 -23.64 33.54 -8.80
CA GLU A 67 -24.52 32.37 -8.61
C GLU A 67 -25.25 32.00 -9.90
N ALA A 68 -25.76 32.97 -10.66
CA ALA A 68 -26.41 32.70 -11.94
C ALA A 68 -25.41 32.23 -13.01
N ALA A 69 -24.22 32.84 -13.07
CA ALA A 69 -23.18 32.47 -14.03
C ALA A 69 -22.48 31.13 -13.72
N THR A 70 -22.42 30.75 -12.44
CA THR A 70 -21.70 29.54 -11.99
C THR A 70 -22.61 28.46 -11.41
N TYR A 71 -23.95 28.55 -11.48
CA TYR A 71 -24.86 27.55 -10.90
C TYR A 71 -24.51 26.10 -11.31
N ASN A 72 -24.31 25.85 -12.60
CA ASN A 72 -23.91 24.54 -13.13
C ASN A 72 -22.47 24.16 -12.74
N ILE A 73 -21.59 25.14 -12.55
CA ILE A 73 -20.20 24.94 -12.11
C ILE A 73 -20.17 24.63 -10.60
N ARG A 74 -21.02 25.26 -9.79
CA ARG A 74 -21.17 25.02 -8.36
C ARG A 74 -21.70 23.61 -8.09
N LEU A 75 -22.80 23.22 -8.75
CA LEU A 75 -23.41 21.90 -8.56
C LEU A 75 -22.58 20.78 -9.21
N GLY A 76 -22.02 21.03 -10.40
CA GLY A 76 -21.32 20.01 -11.20
C GLY A 76 -19.84 19.87 -10.90
N ALA A 77 -19.11 20.97 -10.69
CA ALA A 77 -17.65 20.92 -10.47
C ALA A 77 -17.32 21.01 -8.99
N VAL A 78 -17.82 22.02 -8.26
CA VAL A 78 -17.42 22.25 -6.85
C VAL A 78 -17.91 21.15 -5.92
N GLU A 79 -19.17 20.71 -6.03
CA GLU A 79 -19.68 19.61 -5.21
C GLU A 79 -19.04 18.27 -5.57
N HIS A 80 -18.77 18.04 -6.86
CA HIS A 80 -18.09 16.84 -7.33
C HIS A 80 -16.63 16.79 -6.86
N GLU A 81 -15.89 17.89 -6.97
CA GLU A 81 -14.52 18.00 -6.45
C GLU A 81 -14.48 17.83 -4.93
N ARG A 82 -15.43 18.41 -4.19
CA ARG A 82 -15.54 18.17 -2.74
C ARG A 82 -15.85 16.71 -2.42
N SER A 83 -16.57 16.01 -3.29
CA SER A 83 -16.85 14.58 -3.14
C SER A 83 -15.59 13.75 -3.42
N LEU A 84 -14.88 14.05 -4.51
CA LEU A 84 -13.62 13.40 -4.88
C LEU A 84 -12.52 13.63 -3.84
N HIS A 85 -12.36 14.86 -3.36
CA HIS A 85 -11.43 15.21 -2.29
C HIS A 85 -11.68 14.39 -1.03
N ARG A 86 -12.95 14.31 -0.58
CA ARG A 86 -13.33 13.47 0.57
C ARG A 86 -13.06 11.99 0.33
N THR A 87 -13.29 11.52 -0.89
CA THR A 87 -13.03 10.13 -1.29
C THR A 87 -11.53 9.81 -1.23
N TYR A 88 -10.67 10.67 -1.76
CA TYR A 88 -9.22 10.47 -1.70
C TYR A 88 -8.69 10.49 -0.28
N LEU A 89 -9.18 11.39 0.58
CA LEU A 89 -8.81 11.38 2.00
C LEU A 89 -9.25 10.09 2.69
N ALA A 90 -10.47 9.61 2.42
CA ALA A 90 -10.96 8.35 2.98
C ALA A 90 -10.09 7.16 2.54
N GLN A 91 -9.75 7.09 1.24
CA GLN A 91 -8.88 6.04 0.70
C GLN A 91 -7.45 6.12 1.26
N ALA A 92 -6.91 7.32 1.48
CA ALA A 92 -5.60 7.50 2.11
C ALA A 92 -5.59 6.97 3.56
N VAL A 93 -6.65 7.24 4.32
CA VAL A 93 -6.83 6.69 5.69
C VAL A 93 -6.94 5.16 5.66
N GLU A 94 -7.72 4.60 4.73
CA GLU A 94 -7.86 3.16 4.58
C GLU A 94 -6.53 2.49 4.21
N ALA A 95 -5.78 3.05 3.26
CA ALA A 95 -4.47 2.55 2.87
C ALA A 95 -3.48 2.53 4.05
N ARG A 96 -3.48 3.57 4.90
CA ARG A 96 -2.67 3.61 6.14
C ARG A 96 -3.12 2.55 7.15
N SER A 97 -4.42 2.37 7.32
CA SER A 97 -4.98 1.32 8.19
C SER A 97 -4.54 -0.07 7.73
N LEU A 98 -4.61 -0.33 6.43
CA LEU A 98 -4.18 -1.59 5.84
C LEU A 98 -2.68 -1.83 6.02
N ALA A 99 -1.84 -0.79 5.82
CA ALA A 99 -0.41 -0.85 6.09
C ALA A 99 -0.10 -1.25 7.55
N SER A 100 -0.83 -0.66 8.51
CA SER A 100 -0.70 -1.01 9.93
C SER A 100 -1.06 -2.47 10.21
N SER A 101 -2.19 -2.93 9.66
CA SER A 101 -2.66 -4.32 9.80
C SER A 101 -1.66 -5.33 9.20
N ILE A 102 -1.06 -5.01 8.07
CA ILE A 102 -0.04 -5.85 7.42
C ILE A 102 1.21 -5.95 8.29
N ARG A 103 1.69 -4.84 8.88
CA ARG A 103 2.82 -4.89 9.82
C ARG A 103 2.50 -5.71 11.06
N GLU A 104 1.29 -5.59 11.59
CA GLU A 104 0.87 -6.39 12.73
C GLU A 104 0.87 -7.88 12.39
N THR A 105 0.32 -8.24 11.23
CA THR A 105 0.31 -9.61 10.72
C THR A 105 1.73 -10.15 10.54
N GLY A 106 2.61 -9.38 9.90
CA GLY A 106 4.02 -9.75 9.75
C GLY A 106 4.71 -9.97 11.10
N ARG A 107 4.47 -9.11 12.10
CA ARG A 107 5.00 -9.31 13.47
C ARG A 107 4.45 -10.54 14.18
N ARG A 108 3.21 -10.95 13.88
CA ARG A 108 2.62 -12.18 14.44
C ARG A 108 3.27 -13.41 13.81
N ILE A 109 3.42 -13.42 12.48
CA ILE A 109 4.06 -14.50 11.72
C ILE A 109 5.50 -14.71 12.20
N LEU A 110 6.31 -13.66 12.25
CA LEU A 110 7.70 -13.76 12.72
C LEU A 110 7.81 -14.27 14.17
N ARG A 111 6.87 -13.88 15.04
CA ARG A 111 6.81 -14.43 16.42
C ARG A 111 6.52 -15.92 16.39
N THR A 112 5.49 -16.35 15.65
CA THR A 112 5.12 -17.78 15.57
C THR A 112 6.22 -18.64 14.95
N GLU A 113 6.91 -18.14 13.91
CA GLU A 113 8.03 -18.84 13.29
C GLU A 113 9.24 -18.95 14.24
N GLY A 114 9.55 -17.87 14.98
CA GLY A 114 10.61 -17.89 15.99
C GLY A 114 10.35 -18.87 17.14
N PHE A 115 9.11 -18.99 17.60
CA PHE A 115 8.73 -20.00 18.60
C PHE A 115 8.94 -21.42 18.06
N SER A 116 8.46 -21.70 16.84
CA SER A 116 8.65 -23.01 16.20
C SER A 116 10.12 -23.36 16.00
N GLN A 117 10.97 -22.41 15.61
CA GLN A 117 12.41 -22.64 15.42
C GLN A 117 13.11 -22.95 16.74
N ALA A 118 12.75 -22.26 17.83
CA ALA A 118 13.29 -22.52 19.17
C ALA A 118 12.89 -23.93 19.67
N ASP A 119 11.65 -24.34 19.44
CA ASP A 119 11.15 -25.66 19.83
C ASP A 119 11.76 -26.79 19.00
N ILE A 120 11.90 -26.61 17.68
CA ILE A 120 12.61 -27.58 16.80
C ILE A 120 14.08 -27.71 17.22
N SER A 121 14.75 -26.58 17.50
CA SER A 121 16.15 -26.59 17.95
C SER A 121 16.33 -27.33 19.29
N ARG A 122 15.34 -27.23 20.19
CA ARG A 122 15.33 -27.98 21.46
C ARG A 122 15.12 -29.49 21.26
N VAL A 123 14.33 -29.89 20.27
CA VAL A 123 14.07 -31.31 19.95
C VAL A 123 15.25 -31.96 19.23
N ILE A 124 15.94 -31.24 18.34
CA ILE A 124 17.09 -31.75 17.58
C ILE A 124 18.39 -31.68 18.40
N GLY A 125 18.50 -30.74 19.33
CA GLY A 125 19.69 -30.55 20.17
C GLY A 125 19.87 -31.52 21.34
N ASN A 126 18.97 -32.50 21.50
CA ASN A 126 19.05 -33.60 22.48
C ASN A 126 19.17 -34.95 21.79
#